data_AF-A0A0Q4FUN7-F1
#
_entry.id   AF-A0A0Q4FUN7-F1
#
_cell.length_a   1.000
_cell.length_b   1.000
_cell.length_c   1.000
_cell.angle_alpha   90.00
_cell.angle_beta   90.00
_cell.angle_gamma   90.00
#
_symmetry.space_group_name_H-M   'P 1'
#
loop_
_entity.id
_entity.type
_entity.pdbx_description
1 polymer ?
#
loop_
_entity_poly.entity_id
_entity_poly.type
_entity_poly.pdbx_seq_one_letter_code
_entity_poly.pdbx_strand_id
1 'polypeptide(L)'
;MSDKQSAQFLGQLKNKCIAMETLSALLNETAVTQYLEEHYHVSYERELLNEILKTIQQNDLKQLKWFHQFGDGLRTIIFNVYAFRCGLKFGFAEIDFDEYGWLTRPLFLDQEELRFGLTERDRYGSYSTVTLGKGPNNKWTYGMSIAYGTAGSSSGICVYTPIFSSREDALHHAIQKLKNAMASKVGNKDTTNYNQKIILATLRSIEKIQVAEVQLCFF
;
A
#
# COMPACT_ATOMS: atom_id res chain seq x y z
N MET A 1 -51.71 13.90 -0.47
CA MET A 1 -50.51 13.10 -0.74
C MET A 1 -50.97 11.71 -1.14
N SER A 2 -50.53 11.17 -2.28
CA SER A 2 -50.98 9.85 -2.72
C SER A 2 -50.33 8.76 -1.86
N ASP A 3 -51.01 7.63 -1.66
CA ASP A 3 -50.54 6.51 -0.84
C ASP A 3 -49.14 6.01 -1.23
N LYS A 4 -48.73 6.21 -2.50
CA LYS A 4 -47.38 5.89 -2.99
C LYS A 4 -46.29 6.79 -2.40
N GLN A 5 -46.56 8.07 -2.18
CA GLN A 5 -45.59 9.01 -1.58
C GLN A 5 -45.40 8.72 -0.08
N SER A 6 -46.47 8.35 0.62
CA SER A 6 -46.43 7.98 2.04
C SER A 6 -45.67 6.66 2.26
N ALA A 7 -45.87 5.65 1.40
CA ALA A 7 -45.14 4.39 1.47
C ALA A 7 -43.63 4.56 1.19
N GLN A 8 -43.27 5.41 0.22
CA GLN A 8 -41.87 5.72 -0.09
C GLN A 8 -41.17 6.47 1.06
N PHE A 9 -41.86 7.40 1.71
CA PHE A 9 -41.35 8.13 2.87
C PHE A 9 -41.16 7.22 4.11
N LEU A 10 -42.11 6.33 4.39
CA LEU A 10 -42.00 5.36 5.48
C LEU A 10 -40.88 4.33 5.24
N GLY A 11 -40.66 3.92 3.99
CA GLY A 11 -39.52 3.07 3.62
C GLY A 11 -38.18 3.77 3.85
N GLN A 12 -38.07 5.04 3.49
CA GLN A 12 -36.87 5.85 3.75
C GLN A 12 -36.58 6.04 5.26
N LEU A 13 -37.63 6.23 6.07
CA LEU A 13 -37.51 6.35 7.52
C LEU A 13 -37.05 5.04 8.17
N LYS A 14 -37.65 3.91 7.80
CA LYS A 14 -37.22 2.58 8.29
C LYS A 14 -35.75 2.29 7.95
N ASN A 15 -35.34 2.55 6.71
CA ASN A 15 -33.96 2.34 6.30
C ASN A 15 -32.97 3.25 7.05
N LYS A 16 -33.37 4.50 7.35
CA LYS A 16 -32.57 5.40 8.20
C LYS A 16 -32.45 4.91 9.64
N CYS A 17 -33.54 4.42 10.24
CA CYS A 17 -33.52 3.86 11.61
C CYS A 17 -32.61 2.64 11.69
N ILE A 18 -32.76 1.69 10.76
CA ILE A 18 -31.92 0.47 10.71
C ILE A 18 -30.44 0.86 10.55
N ALA A 19 -30.11 1.75 9.62
CA ALA A 19 -28.74 2.21 9.43
C ALA A 19 -28.15 2.91 10.67
N MET A 20 -28.98 3.65 11.44
CA MET A 20 -28.55 4.24 12.71
C MET A 20 -28.34 3.19 13.81
N GLU A 21 -29.22 2.19 13.89
CA GLU A 21 -29.10 1.08 14.85
C GLU A 21 -27.85 0.26 14.58
N THR A 22 -27.57 -0.09 13.31
CA THR A 22 -26.36 -0.80 12.90
C THR A 22 -25.08 0.00 13.17
N LEU A 23 -25.09 1.32 12.87
CA LEU A 23 -23.98 2.21 13.19
C LEU A 23 -23.68 2.22 14.70
N SER A 24 -24.74 2.31 15.52
CA SER A 24 -24.59 2.34 16.99
C SER A 24 -24.12 0.99 17.55
N ALA A 25 -24.48 -0.14 16.93
CA ALA A 25 -24.07 -1.46 17.39
C ALA A 25 -22.58 -1.75 17.11
N LEU A 26 -22.04 -1.27 16.00
CA LEU A 26 -20.64 -1.49 15.61
C LEU A 26 -19.68 -0.43 16.17
N LEU A 27 -20.06 0.85 16.06
CA LEU A 27 -19.22 2.00 16.44
C LEU A 27 -19.75 2.63 17.73
N ASN A 28 -19.73 1.86 18.82
CA ASN A 28 -19.95 2.38 20.17
C ASN A 28 -18.69 2.25 21.04
N GLU A 29 -18.67 3.03 22.11
CA GLU A 29 -17.52 3.15 23.01
C GLU A 29 -17.14 1.81 23.65
N THR A 30 -18.12 0.98 24.05
CA THR A 30 -17.86 -0.33 24.64
C THR A 30 -17.17 -1.27 23.65
N ALA A 31 -17.70 -1.40 22.43
CA ALA A 31 -17.15 -2.29 21.41
C ALA A 31 -15.73 -1.89 21.00
N VAL A 32 -15.49 -0.59 20.80
CA VAL A 32 -14.17 -0.07 20.42
C VAL A 32 -13.15 -0.22 21.55
N THR A 33 -13.55 0.05 22.79
CA THR A 33 -12.68 -0.11 23.97
C THR A 33 -12.31 -1.56 24.20
N GLN A 34 -13.29 -2.47 24.13
CA GLN A 34 -13.05 -3.90 24.23
C GLN A 34 -12.07 -4.38 23.14
N TYR A 35 -12.26 -3.93 21.89
CA TYR A 35 -11.35 -4.28 20.79
C TYR A 35 -9.91 -3.84 21.06
N LEU A 36 -9.73 -2.61 21.58
CA LEU A 36 -8.43 -2.04 21.96
C LEU A 36 -7.71 -2.83 23.06
N GLU A 37 -8.45 -3.40 24.00
CA GLU A 37 -7.91 -4.13 25.16
C GLU A 37 -7.58 -5.60 24.85
N GLU A 38 -8.39 -6.23 24.00
CA GLU A 38 -8.28 -7.68 23.71
C GLU A 38 -7.20 -8.03 22.69
N HIS A 39 -6.70 -7.06 21.91
CA HIS A 39 -5.82 -7.32 20.77
C HIS A 39 -4.51 -6.53 20.84
N TYR A 40 -3.46 -7.09 20.24
CA TYR A 40 -2.22 -6.36 20.00
C TYR A 40 -2.36 -5.51 18.73
N HIS A 41 -2.16 -4.21 18.89
CA HIS A 41 -2.27 -3.23 17.81
C HIS A 41 -0.93 -2.60 17.46
N VAL A 42 -0.67 -2.48 16.17
CA VAL A 42 0.40 -1.63 15.65
C VAL A 42 0.00 -0.15 15.75
N SER A 43 0.96 0.78 15.62
CA SER A 43 0.73 2.22 15.87
C SER A 43 -0.46 2.79 15.10
N TYR A 44 -0.54 2.51 13.79
CA TYR A 44 -1.61 3.08 12.96
C TYR A 44 -3.01 2.54 13.33
N GLU A 45 -3.12 1.28 13.76
CA GLU A 45 -4.40 0.70 14.19
C GLU A 45 -4.87 1.37 15.47
N ARG A 46 -3.95 1.53 16.43
CA ARG A 46 -4.23 2.19 17.71
C ARG A 46 -4.64 3.65 17.50
N GLU A 47 -3.94 4.37 16.64
CA GLU A 47 -4.28 5.76 16.27
C GLU A 47 -5.68 5.85 15.66
N LEU A 48 -6.02 4.95 14.73
CA LEU A 48 -7.34 4.90 14.10
C LEU A 48 -8.46 4.53 15.09
N LEU A 49 -8.23 3.56 15.95
CA LEU A 49 -9.19 3.17 16.99
C LEU A 49 -9.46 4.32 17.97
N ASN A 50 -8.41 5.03 18.39
CA ASN A 50 -8.56 6.21 19.24
C ASN A 50 -9.28 7.35 18.53
N GLU A 51 -9.05 7.53 17.22
CA GLU A 51 -9.79 8.51 16.42
C GLU A 51 -11.29 8.16 16.35
N ILE A 52 -11.62 6.88 16.12
CA ILE A 52 -13.01 6.40 16.14
C ILE A 52 -13.63 6.64 17.52
N LEU A 53 -12.94 6.26 18.60
CA LEU A 53 -13.41 6.45 19.97
C LEU A 53 -13.70 7.92 20.29
N LYS A 54 -12.78 8.81 19.91
CA LYS A 54 -12.99 10.25 20.05
C LYS A 54 -14.20 10.74 19.25
N THR A 55 -14.39 10.23 18.04
CA THR A 55 -15.54 10.56 17.18
C THR A 55 -16.86 10.17 17.85
N ILE A 56 -16.90 8.99 18.49
CA ILE A 56 -18.05 8.51 19.27
C ILE A 56 -18.34 9.44 20.45
N GLN A 57 -17.32 9.78 21.23
CA GLN A 57 -17.44 10.68 22.40
C GLN A 57 -17.92 12.08 22.01
N GLN A 58 -17.57 12.55 20.81
CA GLN A 58 -18.02 13.83 20.26
C GLN A 58 -19.40 13.76 19.60
N ASN A 59 -19.98 12.57 19.47
CA ASN A 59 -21.23 12.32 18.75
C ASN A 59 -21.20 12.85 17.30
N ASP A 60 -20.03 12.78 16.63
CA ASP A 60 -19.89 13.21 15.23
C ASP A 60 -20.43 12.13 14.30
N LEU A 61 -21.76 12.17 14.11
CA LEU A 61 -22.49 11.24 13.25
C LEU A 61 -22.01 11.27 11.79
N LYS A 62 -21.45 12.39 11.31
CA LYS A 62 -20.97 12.49 9.94
C LYS A 62 -19.71 11.66 9.77
N GLN A 63 -18.76 11.81 10.70
CA GLN A 63 -17.51 11.07 10.66
C GLN A 63 -17.72 9.58 11.00
N LEU A 64 -18.63 9.23 11.91
CA LEU A 64 -18.98 7.82 12.15
C LEU A 64 -19.56 7.14 10.91
N LYS A 65 -20.46 7.82 10.18
CA LYS A 65 -20.98 7.31 8.90
C LYS A 65 -19.87 7.13 7.87
N TRP A 66 -18.90 8.03 7.85
CA TRP A 66 -17.74 7.91 6.97
C TRP A 66 -16.87 6.70 7.32
N PHE A 67 -16.64 6.40 8.61
CA PHE A 67 -15.93 5.18 9.00
C PHE A 67 -16.71 3.91 8.64
N HIS A 68 -18.03 3.92 8.89
CA HIS A 68 -18.88 2.75 8.66
C HIS A 68 -18.95 2.30 7.20
N GLN A 69 -18.76 3.22 6.23
CA GLN A 69 -18.74 2.84 4.81
C GLN A 69 -17.57 1.90 4.46
N PHE A 70 -16.53 1.81 5.31
CA PHE A 70 -15.34 0.99 5.06
C PHE A 70 -15.46 -0.46 5.54
N GLY A 71 -16.61 -0.86 6.10
CA GLY A 71 -16.90 -2.26 6.36
C GLY A 71 -17.82 -2.50 7.56
N ASP A 72 -18.21 -3.75 7.71
CA ASP A 72 -19.18 -4.20 8.71
C ASP A 72 -18.54 -4.62 10.05
N GLY A 73 -17.21 -4.49 10.17
CA GLY A 73 -16.45 -4.87 11.36
C GLY A 73 -15.29 -3.92 11.63
N LEU A 74 -14.92 -3.73 12.90
CA LEU A 74 -13.83 -2.81 13.29
C LEU A 74 -12.52 -3.13 12.56
N ARG A 75 -12.15 -4.41 12.46
CA ARG A 75 -10.97 -4.85 11.73
C ARG A 75 -11.00 -4.38 10.27
N THR A 76 -12.09 -4.63 9.57
CA THR A 76 -12.25 -4.25 8.15
C THR A 76 -12.20 -2.74 7.98
N ILE A 77 -12.92 -2.00 8.83
CA ILE A 77 -12.90 -0.53 8.84
C ILE A 77 -11.47 0.00 9.00
N ILE A 78 -10.73 -0.46 10.02
CA ILE A 78 -9.37 0.01 10.30
C ILE A 78 -8.44 -0.22 9.10
N PHE A 79 -8.46 -1.43 8.54
CA PHE A 79 -7.60 -1.79 7.43
C PHE A 79 -7.94 -1.02 6.16
N ASN A 80 -9.23 -0.92 5.82
CA ASN A 80 -9.68 -0.21 4.62
C ASN A 80 -9.48 1.30 4.74
N VAL A 81 -9.73 1.90 5.91
CA VAL A 81 -9.45 3.33 6.16
C VAL A 81 -7.95 3.60 6.05
N TYR A 82 -7.11 2.74 6.62
CA TYR A 82 -5.66 2.90 6.52
C TYR A 82 -5.18 2.78 5.07
N ALA A 83 -5.65 1.77 4.34
CA ALA A 83 -5.36 1.57 2.93
C ALA A 83 -5.79 2.78 2.08
N PHE A 84 -7.00 3.29 2.32
CA PHE A 84 -7.55 4.46 1.64
C PHE A 84 -6.71 5.71 1.91
N ARG A 85 -6.37 5.99 3.18
CA ARG A 85 -5.51 7.13 3.55
C ARG A 85 -4.12 7.02 2.95
N CYS A 86 -3.57 5.82 2.81
CA CYS A 86 -2.33 5.59 2.09
C CYS A 86 -2.49 5.84 0.57
N GLY A 87 -3.58 5.38 -0.02
CA GLY A 87 -3.93 5.64 -1.43
C GLY A 87 -4.09 7.13 -1.75
N LEU A 88 -4.70 7.90 -0.85
CA LEU A 88 -4.84 9.36 -0.99
C LEU A 88 -3.50 10.07 -1.15
N LYS A 89 -2.43 9.57 -0.53
CA LYS A 89 -1.07 10.14 -0.68
C LYS A 89 -0.56 10.04 -2.12
N PHE A 90 -1.08 9.09 -2.89
CA PHE A 90 -0.82 8.91 -4.33
C PHE A 90 -1.93 9.48 -5.23
N GLY A 91 -2.95 10.13 -4.65
CA GLY A 91 -4.06 10.72 -5.40
C GLY A 91 -5.17 9.74 -5.76
N PHE A 92 -5.16 8.52 -5.21
CA PHE A 92 -6.28 7.60 -5.33
C PHE A 92 -7.38 8.00 -4.35
N ALA A 93 -8.51 8.47 -4.87
CA ALA A 93 -9.64 8.97 -4.07
C ALA A 93 -10.90 8.12 -4.21
N GLU A 94 -10.88 7.08 -5.04
CA GLU A 94 -11.99 6.16 -5.21
C GLU A 94 -12.12 5.25 -3.98
N ILE A 95 -13.36 5.05 -3.53
CA ILE A 95 -13.71 4.09 -2.49
C ILE A 95 -14.53 3.00 -3.19
N ASP A 96 -13.87 1.88 -3.43
CA ASP A 96 -14.45 0.70 -4.04
C ASP A 96 -13.97 -0.53 -3.27
N PHE A 97 -14.80 -1.58 -3.22
CA PHE A 97 -14.52 -2.78 -2.44
C PHE A 97 -14.69 -4.03 -3.30
N ASP A 98 -13.83 -5.02 -3.06
CA ASP A 98 -13.94 -6.34 -3.68
C ASP A 98 -15.11 -7.16 -3.09
N GLU A 99 -15.35 -8.35 -3.64
CA GLU A 99 -16.42 -9.24 -3.19
C GLU A 99 -16.28 -9.71 -1.73
N TYR A 100 -15.14 -9.47 -1.09
CA TYR A 100 -14.86 -9.81 0.30
C TYR A 100 -14.89 -8.59 1.23
N GLY A 101 -15.22 -7.40 0.71
CA GLY A 101 -15.31 -6.16 1.48
C GLY A 101 -13.95 -5.51 1.76
N TRP A 102 -12.88 -5.87 1.04
CA TRP A 102 -11.60 -5.18 1.12
C TRP A 102 -11.52 -4.06 0.10
N LEU A 103 -10.88 -2.95 0.47
CA LEU A 103 -10.69 -1.82 -0.45
C LEU A 103 -9.92 -2.28 -1.69
N THR A 104 -10.51 -2.05 -2.87
CA THR A 104 -9.94 -2.45 -4.16
C THR A 104 -8.54 -1.83 -4.30
N ARG A 105 -7.55 -2.68 -4.62
CA ARG A 105 -6.17 -2.23 -4.75
C ARG A 105 -6.05 -1.25 -5.94
N PRO A 106 -5.56 -0.02 -5.73
CA PRO A 106 -5.42 0.93 -6.82
C PRO A 106 -4.35 0.48 -7.82
N LEU A 107 -4.56 0.83 -9.09
CA LEU A 107 -3.62 0.58 -10.17
C LEU A 107 -2.80 1.85 -10.44
N PHE A 108 -1.48 1.73 -10.38
CA PHE A 108 -0.56 2.80 -10.77
C PHE A 108 -0.56 2.95 -12.30
N LEU A 109 -0.43 4.19 -12.78
CA LEU A 109 -0.60 4.53 -14.20
C LEU A 109 0.67 4.22 -15.01
N ASP A 110 1.76 4.94 -14.75
CA ASP A 110 3.01 4.83 -15.51
C ASP A 110 3.94 3.80 -14.85
N GLN A 111 3.61 2.51 -15.04
CA GLN A 111 4.43 1.43 -14.51
C GLN A 111 5.59 1.10 -15.45
N GLU A 112 6.79 1.01 -14.89
CA GLU A 112 8.02 0.67 -15.62
C GLU A 112 8.80 -0.38 -14.83
N GLU A 113 9.28 -1.43 -15.51
CA GLU A 113 10.16 -2.42 -14.89
C GLU A 113 11.57 -2.34 -15.47
N LEU A 114 12.55 -2.19 -14.58
CA LEU A 114 13.98 -2.20 -14.87
C LEU A 114 14.58 -3.50 -14.35
N ARG A 115 15.42 -4.15 -15.16
CA ARG A 115 16.05 -5.44 -14.83
C ARG A 115 17.56 -5.28 -14.64
N PHE A 116 18.11 -5.94 -13.63
CA PHE A 116 19.51 -5.84 -13.23
C PHE A 116 20.11 -7.23 -13.03
N GLY A 117 21.26 -7.51 -13.64
CA GLY A 117 21.94 -8.80 -13.51
C GLY A 117 22.02 -9.56 -14.83
N LEU A 118 21.85 -10.88 -14.78
CA LEU A 118 21.98 -11.75 -15.95
C LEU A 118 20.66 -11.86 -16.72
N THR A 119 20.22 -10.74 -17.30
CA THR A 119 18.91 -10.61 -17.97
C THR A 119 18.73 -11.53 -19.18
N GLU A 120 19.83 -11.86 -19.87
CA GLU A 120 19.84 -12.74 -21.06
C GLU A 120 19.40 -14.18 -20.76
N ARG A 121 19.42 -14.61 -19.49
CA ARG A 121 19.13 -15.99 -19.11
C ARG A 121 17.65 -16.26 -18.85
N ASP A 122 16.80 -15.24 -18.99
CA ASP A 122 15.36 -15.18 -18.65
C ASP A 122 14.87 -16.28 -17.69
N ARG A 123 15.59 -16.42 -16.57
CA ARG A 123 15.35 -17.47 -15.58
C ARG A 123 15.13 -16.80 -14.25
N TYR A 124 14.10 -17.25 -13.54
CA TYR A 124 13.85 -16.81 -12.18
C TYR A 124 15.10 -16.95 -11.31
N GLY A 125 15.42 -15.90 -10.54
CA GLY A 125 16.60 -15.84 -9.69
C GLY A 125 17.90 -15.42 -10.39
N SER A 126 17.91 -15.15 -11.70
CA SER A 126 19.11 -14.70 -12.43
C SER A 126 19.27 -13.19 -12.55
N TYR A 127 18.21 -12.43 -12.28
CA TYR A 127 18.19 -10.97 -12.30
C TYR A 127 17.27 -10.43 -11.21
N SER A 128 17.57 -9.23 -10.74
CA SER A 128 16.72 -8.42 -9.89
C SER A 128 15.85 -7.50 -10.74
N THR A 129 14.72 -7.06 -10.20
CA THR A 129 13.84 -6.06 -10.83
C THR A 129 13.57 -4.89 -9.90
N VAL A 130 13.41 -3.70 -10.50
CA VAL A 130 12.83 -2.52 -9.86
C VAL A 130 11.62 -2.12 -10.69
N THR A 131 10.45 -2.06 -10.07
CA THR A 131 9.22 -1.65 -10.74
C THR A 131 8.84 -0.27 -10.21
N LEU A 132 8.87 0.76 -11.05
CA LEU A 132 8.40 2.11 -10.72
C LEU A 132 6.90 2.21 -10.98
N GLY A 133 6.21 3.08 -10.24
CA GLY A 133 4.80 3.37 -10.47
C GLY A 133 4.44 4.80 -10.10
N LYS A 134 3.62 5.44 -10.94
CA LYS A 134 3.11 6.81 -10.73
C LYS A 134 1.64 6.81 -10.32
N GLY A 135 1.34 7.53 -9.24
CA GLY A 135 -0.03 7.81 -8.81
C GLY A 135 -0.66 8.98 -9.58
N PRO A 136 -2.00 9.12 -9.58
CA PRO A 136 -2.71 10.23 -10.24
C PRO A 136 -2.22 11.64 -9.89
N ASN A 137 -1.67 11.83 -8.68
CA ASN A 137 -1.14 13.13 -8.24
C ASN A 137 0.35 13.35 -8.57
N ASN A 138 0.90 12.62 -9.55
CA ASN A 138 2.31 12.64 -9.95
C ASN A 138 3.32 12.24 -8.87
N LYS A 139 2.87 11.56 -7.81
CA LYS A 139 3.78 10.94 -6.84
C LYS A 139 4.25 9.58 -7.32
N TRP A 140 5.50 9.29 -7.06
CA TRP A 140 6.17 8.07 -7.52
C TRP A 140 6.47 7.14 -6.36
N THR A 141 6.50 5.84 -6.65
CA THR A 141 6.97 4.81 -5.74
C THR A 141 7.67 3.70 -6.51
N TYR A 142 8.21 2.71 -5.78
CA TYR A 142 8.81 1.54 -6.39
C TYR A 142 8.51 0.26 -5.61
N GLY A 143 8.42 -0.84 -6.35
CA GLY A 143 8.58 -2.22 -5.89
C GLY A 143 9.94 -2.75 -6.32
N MET A 144 10.37 -3.85 -5.72
CA MET A 144 11.66 -4.46 -6.01
C MET A 144 11.63 -5.96 -5.79
N SER A 145 12.21 -6.72 -6.72
CA SER A 145 12.59 -8.11 -6.55
C SER A 145 14.10 -8.23 -6.54
N ILE A 146 14.67 -8.72 -5.45
CA ILE A 146 16.11 -8.91 -5.27
C ILE A 146 16.41 -10.39 -5.44
N ALA A 147 17.23 -10.72 -6.44
CA ALA A 147 17.65 -12.09 -6.70
C ALA A 147 19.14 -12.28 -6.37
N TYR A 148 19.44 -13.25 -5.50
CA TYR A 148 20.81 -13.68 -5.20
C TYR A 148 21.16 -15.03 -5.87
N GLY A 149 20.25 -15.60 -6.66
CA GLY A 149 20.32 -16.98 -7.13
C GLY A 149 19.16 -17.79 -6.55
N THR A 150 19.43 -18.61 -5.55
CA THR A 150 18.39 -19.41 -4.86
C THR A 150 17.67 -18.58 -3.80
N ALA A 151 18.39 -17.68 -3.12
CA ALA A 151 17.79 -16.74 -2.18
C ALA A 151 17.30 -15.47 -2.89
N GLY A 152 16.31 -14.83 -2.29
CA GLY A 152 15.78 -13.57 -2.79
C GLY A 152 14.79 -12.93 -1.83
N SER A 153 14.32 -11.76 -2.21
CA SER A 153 13.24 -11.02 -1.53
C SER A 153 12.45 -10.26 -2.57
N SER A 154 11.14 -10.12 -2.39
CA SER A 154 10.33 -9.35 -3.33
C SER A 154 9.30 -8.48 -2.60
N SER A 155 9.00 -7.35 -3.24
CA SER A 155 7.96 -6.41 -2.83
C SER A 155 7.38 -5.78 -4.08
N GLY A 156 6.05 -5.84 -4.25
CA GLY A 156 5.37 -5.15 -5.33
C GLY A 156 5.21 -3.66 -5.05
N ILE A 157 4.88 -2.88 -6.07
CA ILE A 157 4.39 -1.50 -5.87
C ILE A 157 3.10 -1.55 -5.04
N CYS A 158 2.97 -0.68 -4.04
CA CYS A 158 1.74 -0.56 -3.27
C CYS A 158 1.61 0.84 -2.65
N VAL A 159 0.48 1.13 -2.04
CA VAL A 159 0.25 2.44 -1.39
C VAL A 159 1.01 2.62 -0.07
N TYR A 160 1.64 1.55 0.43
CA TYR A 160 2.39 1.55 1.70
C TYR A 160 3.89 1.80 1.49
N THR A 161 4.38 1.81 0.25
CA THR A 161 5.80 2.04 -0.05
C THR A 161 6.17 3.53 0.02
N PRO A 162 7.46 3.86 0.15
CA PRO A 162 7.92 5.25 0.19
C PRO A 162 7.45 6.07 -1.02
N ILE A 163 7.22 7.36 -0.78
CA ILE A 163 6.64 8.29 -1.76
C ILE A 163 7.72 9.28 -2.20
N PHE A 164 7.81 9.50 -3.50
CA PHE A 164 8.79 10.39 -4.11
C PHE A 164 8.12 11.46 -4.97
N SER A 165 8.81 12.60 -5.11
CA SER A 165 8.40 13.73 -5.94
C SER A 165 8.56 13.48 -7.43
N SER A 166 9.53 12.65 -7.81
CA SER A 166 9.89 12.39 -9.20
C SER A 166 10.18 10.91 -9.43
N ARG A 167 10.18 10.51 -10.71
CA ARG A 167 10.59 9.18 -11.15
C ARG A 167 12.05 8.92 -10.79
N GLU A 168 12.88 9.94 -10.99
CA GLU A 168 14.33 9.91 -10.79
C GLU A 168 14.67 9.71 -9.31
N ASP A 169 13.98 10.41 -8.40
CA ASP A 169 14.16 10.22 -6.95
C ASP A 169 13.78 8.79 -6.52
N ALA A 170 12.67 8.27 -7.04
CA ALA A 170 12.22 6.91 -6.75
C ALA A 170 13.22 5.87 -7.27
N LEU A 171 13.71 6.06 -8.50
CA LEU A 171 14.69 5.18 -9.13
C LEU A 171 16.03 5.21 -8.38
N HIS A 172 16.55 6.40 -8.06
CA HIS A 172 17.77 6.57 -7.31
C HIS A 172 17.67 5.82 -5.98
N HIS A 173 16.60 6.06 -5.23
CA HIS A 173 16.41 5.39 -3.94
C HIS A 173 16.31 3.86 -4.09
N ALA A 174 15.61 3.36 -5.11
CA ALA A 174 15.50 1.94 -5.39
C ALA A 174 16.86 1.32 -5.73
N ILE A 175 17.64 1.95 -6.61
CA ILE A 175 18.97 1.49 -7.04
C ILE A 175 19.94 1.47 -5.84
N GLN A 176 19.94 2.50 -4.98
CA GLN A 176 20.81 2.51 -3.80
C GLN A 176 20.46 1.39 -2.83
N LYS A 177 19.16 1.14 -2.61
CA LYS A 177 18.71 0.01 -1.78
C LYS A 177 19.15 -1.34 -2.37
N LEU A 178 19.00 -1.53 -3.68
CA LEU A 178 19.45 -2.74 -4.38
C LEU A 178 20.97 -2.91 -4.30
N LYS A 179 21.73 -1.82 -4.53
CA LYS A 179 23.19 -1.79 -4.43
C LYS A 179 23.67 -2.21 -3.05
N ASN A 180 23.10 -1.63 -1.99
CA ASN A 180 23.44 -1.95 -0.61
C ASN A 180 23.13 -3.42 -0.27
N ALA A 181 21.98 -3.91 -0.72
CA ALA A 181 21.58 -5.30 -0.53
C ALA A 181 22.57 -6.27 -1.20
N MET A 182 22.94 -6.02 -2.46
CA MET A 182 23.92 -6.81 -3.20
C MET A 182 25.32 -6.74 -2.60
N ALA A 183 25.80 -5.53 -2.27
CA ALA A 183 27.11 -5.32 -1.68
C ALA A 183 27.28 -6.07 -0.36
N SER A 184 26.23 -6.13 0.46
CA SER A 184 26.25 -6.86 1.74
C SER A 184 26.47 -8.38 1.60
N LYS A 185 26.30 -8.93 0.39
CA LYS A 185 26.42 -10.37 0.09
C LYS A 185 27.62 -10.71 -0.80
N VAL A 186 28.45 -9.73 -1.16
CA VAL A 186 29.70 -9.97 -1.88
C VAL A 186 30.63 -10.82 -1.03
N GLY A 187 31.20 -11.89 -1.62
CA GLY A 187 32.11 -12.80 -0.92
C GLY A 187 31.45 -13.71 0.11
N ASN A 188 30.11 -13.79 0.12
CA ASN A 188 29.40 -14.69 1.03
C ASN A 188 29.80 -16.17 0.79
N LYS A 189 30.07 -16.90 1.87
CA LYS A 189 30.52 -18.30 1.84
C LYS A 189 29.40 -19.28 1.46
N ASP A 190 28.14 -18.91 1.69
CA ASP A 190 26.97 -19.69 1.26
C ASP A 190 26.70 -19.47 -0.23
N THR A 191 27.48 -20.18 -1.04
CA THR A 191 27.45 -20.08 -2.51
C THR A 191 26.22 -20.74 -3.15
N THR A 192 25.47 -21.54 -2.39
CA THR A 192 24.21 -22.14 -2.82
C THR A 192 23.10 -21.10 -2.88
N ASN A 193 23.03 -20.24 -1.86
CA ASN A 193 22.02 -19.18 -1.78
C ASN A 193 22.47 -17.88 -2.45
N TYR A 194 23.74 -17.51 -2.26
CA TYR A 194 24.30 -16.23 -2.72
C TYR A 194 25.29 -16.45 -3.86
N ASN A 195 24.75 -16.60 -5.06
CA ASN A 195 25.53 -16.77 -6.27
C ASN A 195 26.25 -15.47 -6.65
N GLN A 196 27.57 -15.47 -6.47
CA GLN A 196 28.41 -14.31 -6.72
C GLN A 196 28.37 -13.82 -8.17
N LYS A 197 28.09 -14.69 -9.15
CA LYS A 197 27.96 -14.26 -10.56
C LYS A 197 26.75 -13.34 -10.75
N ILE A 198 25.63 -13.64 -10.09
CA ILE A 198 24.40 -12.84 -10.16
C ILE A 198 24.56 -11.53 -9.40
N ILE A 199 25.16 -11.58 -8.21
CA ILE A 199 25.42 -10.40 -7.38
C ILE A 199 26.31 -9.40 -8.13
N LEU A 200 27.46 -9.87 -8.65
CA LEU A 200 28.40 -9.00 -9.37
C LEU A 200 27.82 -8.49 -10.70
N ALA A 201 27.01 -9.29 -11.41
CA ALA A 201 26.32 -8.83 -12.62
C ALA A 201 25.29 -7.73 -12.30
N THR A 202 24.56 -7.87 -11.19
CA THR A 202 23.60 -6.85 -10.73
C THR A 202 24.33 -5.55 -10.41
N LEU A 203 25.43 -5.60 -9.65
CA LEU A 203 26.24 -4.43 -9.32
C LEU A 203 26.79 -3.72 -10.57
N ARG A 204 27.31 -4.47 -11.55
CA ARG A 204 27.75 -3.90 -12.83
C ARG A 204 26.61 -3.25 -13.62
N SER A 205 25.41 -3.84 -13.57
CA SER A 205 24.22 -3.26 -14.23
C SER A 205 23.85 -1.91 -13.60
N ILE A 206 23.93 -1.82 -12.27
CA ILE A 206 23.72 -0.57 -11.53
C ILE A 206 24.76 0.48 -11.92
N GLU A 207 26.04 0.13 -11.94
CA GLU A 207 27.12 1.06 -12.33
C GLU A 207 26.92 1.62 -13.73
N LYS A 208 26.49 0.79 -14.69
CA LYS A 208 26.21 1.25 -16.06
C LYS A 208 25.11 2.32 -16.10
N ILE A 209 24.04 2.17 -15.34
CA ILE A 209 22.95 3.15 -15.28
C ILE A 209 23.45 4.45 -14.65
N GLN A 210 24.17 4.37 -13.53
CA GLN A 210 24.71 5.54 -12.85
C GLN A 210 25.69 6.33 -13.74
N VAL A 211 26.52 5.64 -14.53
CA VAL A 211 27.41 6.29 -15.50
C VAL A 211 26.63 6.97 -16.62
N ALA A 212 25.58 6.33 -17.14
CA ALA A 212 24.74 6.90 -18.20
C ALA A 212 23.99 8.16 -17.73
N GLU A 213 23.47 8.17 -16.50
CA GLU A 213 22.83 9.35 -15.89
C GLU A 213 23.80 10.53 -15.79
N VAL A 214 25.04 10.29 -15.35
CA VAL A 214 26.07 11.33 -15.24
C VAL A 214 26.45 11.90 -16.61
N GLN A 215 26.56 11.05 -17.64
CA GLN A 215 26.89 11.50 -19.00
C GLN A 215 25.81 12.39 -19.62
N LEU A 216 24.53 12.14 -19.31
CA LEU A 216 23.41 12.96 -19.80
C LEU A 216 23.36 14.34 -19.14
N CYS A 217 23.88 14.50 -17.92
CA CYS A 217 23.95 15.80 -17.24
C CYS A 217 25.05 16.75 -17.78
N PHE A 218 25.90 16.28 -18.70
CA PHE A 218 26.97 17.07 -19.31
C PHE A 218 26.64 17.63 -20.70
N PHE A 219 25.39 17.46 -21.16
CA PHE A 219 24.85 18.03 -22.40
C PHE A 219 23.65 18.94 -22.09
#